data_AF-A0A672LVP8-F1
#
_entry.id   AF-A0A672LVP8-F1
#
_cell.length_a   1.000
_cell.length_b   1.000
_cell.length_c   1.000
_cell.angle_alpha   90.00
_cell.angle_beta   90.00
_cell.angle_gamma   90.00
#
_symmetry.space_group_name_H-M   'P 1'
#
loop_
_entity.id
_entity.type
_entity.pdbx_description
1 polymer ?
#
loop_
_entity_poly.entity_id
_entity_poly.type
_entity_poly.pdbx_seq_one_letter_code
_entity_poly.pdbx_strand_id
1 'polypeptide(L)'
;MAPTITGSIISREQLPLSNKLRKPVVEKIRREQINSSIEKLKSLLGQEFLKQQPDSRQEKAEILEMTLDFLRHQQRSQNPSACTRDGHSRCVQEAVNLLSQCPVQTESHRRLLKHFLHMQPYTENNTRVPPQLNSPAAQSSSKEQTLELWRPW
;
A
#
# COMPACT_ATOMS: atom_id res chain seq x y z
N MET A 1 37.68 39.48 -24.51
CA MET A 1 37.01 39.62 -23.19
C MET A 1 35.61 40.18 -23.45
N ALA A 2 34.46 39.67 -23.02
CA ALA A 2 33.94 38.42 -22.44
C ALA A 2 32.41 38.43 -22.72
N PRO A 3 31.68 37.31 -22.72
CA PRO A 3 30.24 37.30 -23.00
C PRO A 3 29.41 37.57 -21.73
N THR A 4 28.36 38.39 -21.81
CA THR A 4 27.43 38.58 -20.70
C THR A 4 26.27 37.59 -20.83
N ILE A 5 26.30 36.59 -19.94
CA ILE A 5 25.24 35.62 -19.69
C ILE A 5 24.12 36.34 -18.92
N THR A 6 22.98 36.57 -19.56
CA THR A 6 21.74 36.94 -18.85
C THR A 6 21.09 35.66 -18.33
N GLY A 7 21.59 35.19 -17.18
CA GLY A 7 21.04 34.07 -16.43
C GLY A 7 20.42 34.56 -15.12
N SER A 8 19.20 34.09 -14.86
CA SER A 8 18.48 34.03 -13.57
C SER A 8 18.18 35.34 -12.85
N ILE A 9 16.89 35.57 -12.56
CA ILE A 9 16.28 35.23 -11.27
C ILE A 9 14.79 35.60 -11.33
N ILE A 10 13.91 34.60 -11.40
CA ILE A 10 12.49 34.82 -11.10
C ILE A 10 12.42 35.01 -9.59
N SER A 11 12.45 36.29 -9.18
CA SER A 11 12.32 36.72 -7.78
C SER A 11 11.11 36.08 -7.12
N ARG A 12 11.38 35.28 -6.10
CA ARG A 12 10.41 34.80 -5.11
C ARG A 12 10.07 35.91 -4.11
N GLU A 13 9.69 37.09 -4.59
CA GLU A 13 9.20 38.16 -3.71
C GLU A 13 7.67 38.19 -3.75
N GLN A 14 7.12 37.46 -2.79
CA GLN A 14 6.06 37.91 -1.89
C GLN A 14 5.35 39.22 -2.29
N LEU A 15 4.40 39.13 -3.23
CA LEU A 15 3.36 40.13 -3.43
C LEU A 15 2.03 39.53 -2.98
N PRO A 16 1.19 40.25 -2.21
CA PRO A 16 -0.17 39.82 -1.91
C PRO A 16 -1.03 40.01 -3.17
N LEU A 17 -0.75 39.20 -4.18
CA LEU A 17 -1.56 39.08 -5.39
C LEU A 17 -2.98 38.77 -4.92
N SER A 18 -3.94 39.61 -5.31
CA SER A 18 -5.35 39.45 -4.96
C SER A 18 -5.82 37.99 -5.11
N ASN A 19 -6.80 37.54 -4.31
CA ASN A 19 -7.33 36.17 -4.35
C ASN A 19 -7.66 35.67 -5.78
N LYS A 20 -7.90 36.59 -6.73
CA LYS A 20 -8.16 36.33 -8.15
C LYS A 20 -6.96 35.75 -8.92
N LEU A 21 -5.72 36.06 -8.53
CA LEU A 21 -4.48 35.58 -9.21
C LEU A 21 -3.75 34.48 -8.42
N ARG A 22 -3.97 34.36 -7.10
CA ARG A 22 -3.43 33.24 -6.30
C ARG A 22 -4.09 31.90 -6.63
N LYS A 23 -5.42 31.88 -6.79
CA LYS A 23 -6.17 30.66 -7.14
C LYS A 23 -5.68 29.98 -8.43
N PRO A 24 -5.47 30.68 -9.57
CA PRO A 24 -4.98 30.04 -10.79
C PRO A 24 -3.54 29.52 -10.67
N VAL A 25 -2.68 30.17 -9.89
CA VAL A 25 -1.30 29.69 -9.67
C VAL A 25 -1.28 28.42 -8.81
N VAL A 26 -2.04 28.38 -7.71
CA VAL A 26 -2.14 27.19 -6.86
C VAL A 26 -2.74 26.01 -7.61
N GLU A 27 -3.79 26.24 -8.41
CA GLU A 27 -4.39 25.19 -9.23
C GLU A 27 -3.42 24.68 -10.32
N LYS A 28 -2.62 25.56 -10.92
CA LYS A 28 -1.56 25.15 -11.85
C LYS A 28 -0.55 24.22 -11.17
N ILE A 29 -0.05 24.59 -9.99
CA ILE A 29 0.88 23.75 -9.21
C ILE A 29 0.24 22.40 -8.87
N ARG A 30 -1.04 22.39 -8.45
CA ARG A 30 -1.77 21.16 -8.14
C ARG A 30 -1.86 20.24 -9.37
N ARG A 31 -2.20 20.79 -10.54
CA ARG A 31 -2.26 20.03 -11.81
C ARG A 31 -0.89 19.49 -12.22
N GLU A 32 0.17 20.28 -12.05
CA GLU A 32 1.55 19.84 -12.31
C GLU A 32 1.96 18.69 -11.39
N GLN A 33 1.63 18.76 -10.11
CA GLN A 33 1.89 17.68 -9.15
C GLN A 33 1.17 16.38 -9.52
N ILE A 34 -0.12 16.47 -9.89
CA ILE A 34 -0.90 15.30 -10.34
C ILE A 34 -0.31 14.69 -11.60
N ASN A 35 0.09 15.52 -12.57
CA ASN A 35 0.71 15.01 -13.79
C ASN A 35 2.05 14.33 -13.48
N SER A 36 2.86 14.91 -12.59
CA SER A 36 4.11 14.31 -12.15
C SER A 36 3.91 12.97 -11.45
N SER A 37 2.89 12.83 -10.60
CA SER A 37 2.61 11.56 -9.94
C SER A 37 2.12 10.48 -10.91
N ILE A 38 1.35 10.84 -11.94
CA ILE A 38 0.93 9.91 -13.00
C ILE A 38 2.14 9.43 -13.82
N GLU A 39 3.07 10.31 -14.17
CA GLU A 39 4.29 9.89 -14.88
C GLU A 39 5.20 9.01 -14.01
N LYS A 40 5.31 9.31 -12.71
CA LYS A 40 6.02 8.44 -11.76
C LYS A 40 5.39 7.05 -11.68
N LEU A 41 4.06 6.99 -11.64
CA LEU A 41 3.31 5.74 -11.61
C LEU A 41 3.59 4.89 -12.85
N LYS A 42 3.59 5.53 -14.03
CA LYS A 42 3.98 4.89 -15.30
C LYS A 42 5.39 4.32 -15.27
N SER A 43 6.36 5.05 -14.71
CA SER A 43 7.74 4.57 -14.58
C SER A 43 7.85 3.38 -13.62
N LEU A 44 7.22 3.45 -12.45
CA LEU A 44 7.26 2.39 -11.43
C LEU A 44 6.62 1.09 -11.91
N LEU A 45 5.53 1.19 -12.67
CA LEU A 45 4.77 0.03 -13.17
C LEU A 45 5.09 -0.32 -14.61
N GLY A 46 6.08 0.33 -15.24
CA GLY A 46 6.37 0.20 -16.67
C GLY A 46 6.56 -1.24 -17.15
N GLN A 47 7.22 -2.09 -16.35
CA GLN A 47 7.38 -3.51 -16.68
C GLN A 47 6.06 -4.28 -16.66
N GLU A 48 5.18 -3.99 -15.71
CA GLU A 48 3.86 -4.63 -15.63
C GLU A 48 2.95 -4.14 -16.75
N PHE A 49 3.10 -2.87 -17.11
CA PHE A 49 2.38 -2.25 -18.20
C PHE A 49 2.77 -2.79 -19.57
N LEU A 50 4.06 -3.00 -19.82
CA LEU A 50 4.57 -3.62 -21.04
C LEU A 50 4.07 -5.05 -21.24
N LYS A 51 3.89 -5.83 -20.15
CA LYS A 51 3.32 -7.19 -20.25
C LYS A 51 1.86 -7.17 -20.73
N GLN A 52 1.09 -6.16 -20.33
CA GLN A 52 -0.31 -6.04 -20.70
C GLN A 52 -0.51 -5.38 -22.07
N GLN A 53 0.27 -4.34 -22.39
CA GLN A 53 0.30 -3.70 -23.71
C GLN A 53 1.72 -3.21 -24.06
N PRO A 54 2.48 -3.97 -24.88
CA PRO A 54 3.85 -3.62 -25.25
C PRO A 54 3.98 -2.36 -26.11
N ASP A 55 3.03 -2.12 -27.02
CA ASP A 55 3.15 -1.14 -28.12
C ASP A 55 2.14 0.00 -28.08
N SER A 56 1.42 0.18 -26.97
CA SER A 56 0.39 1.22 -26.86
C SER A 56 0.91 2.50 -26.21
N ARG A 57 0.50 3.63 -26.78
CA ARG A 57 0.65 4.93 -26.14
C ARG A 57 -0.34 5.02 -24.98
N GLN A 58 0.10 4.60 -23.81
CA GLN A 58 -0.76 4.57 -22.62
C GLN A 58 -1.35 5.95 -22.32
N GLU A 59 -2.67 6.05 -22.38
CA GLU A 59 -3.41 7.24 -21.98
C GLU A 59 -3.46 7.36 -20.44
N LYS A 60 -3.77 8.55 -19.92
CA LYS A 60 -3.83 8.76 -18.46
C LYS A 60 -4.88 7.88 -17.77
N ALA A 61 -6.01 7.63 -18.44
CA ALA A 61 -7.06 6.76 -17.92
C ALA A 61 -6.56 5.31 -17.83
N GLU A 62 -5.90 4.81 -18.88
CA GLU A 62 -5.32 3.47 -18.93
C GLU A 62 -4.25 3.27 -17.84
N ILE A 63 -3.35 4.24 -17.67
CA ILE A 63 -2.34 4.20 -16.59
C ILE A 63 -3.00 4.01 -15.22
N LEU A 64 -4.10 4.73 -14.96
CA LEU A 64 -4.82 4.64 -13.69
C LEU A 64 -5.56 3.31 -13.54
N GLU A 65 -6.20 2.81 -14.59
CA GLU A 65 -6.91 1.53 -14.60
C GLU A 65 -5.95 0.35 -14.36
N MET A 66 -4.85 0.30 -15.12
CA MET A 66 -3.83 -0.74 -14.95
C MET A 66 -3.19 -0.70 -13.56
N THR A 67 -3.03 0.49 -12.98
CA THR A 67 -2.57 0.64 -11.60
C THR A 67 -3.59 0.08 -10.60
N LEU A 68 -4.88 0.37 -10.78
CA LEU A 68 -5.93 -0.14 -9.90
C LEU A 68 -5.96 -1.67 -9.95
N ASP A 69 -5.85 -2.25 -11.14
CA ASP A 69 -5.79 -3.69 -11.29
C ASP A 69 -4.53 -4.28 -10.65
N PHE A 70 -3.37 -3.67 -10.86
CA PHE A 70 -2.13 -4.08 -10.19
C PHE A 70 -2.29 -4.09 -8.66
N LEU A 71 -2.82 -3.02 -8.08
CA LEU A 71 -3.01 -2.90 -6.63
C LEU A 71 -4.04 -3.92 -6.10
N ARG A 72 -5.13 -4.16 -6.84
CA ARG A 72 -6.13 -5.19 -6.48
C ARG A 72 -5.52 -6.59 -6.50
N HIS A 73 -4.72 -6.91 -7.51
CA HIS A 73 -4.00 -8.18 -7.58
C HIS A 73 -2.99 -8.30 -6.43
N GLN A 74 -2.24 -7.25 -6.14
CA GLN A 74 -1.30 -7.23 -5.01
C GLN A 74 -2.01 -7.43 -3.67
N GLN A 75 -3.14 -6.75 -3.45
CA GLN A 75 -3.93 -6.89 -2.21
C GLN A 75 -4.53 -8.30 -2.06
N ARG A 76 -4.92 -8.94 -3.16
CA ARG A 76 -5.42 -10.32 -3.13
C ARG A 76 -4.32 -11.34 -2.83
N SER A 77 -3.10 -11.09 -3.31
CA SER A 77 -1.93 -11.91 -3.01
C SER A 77 -1.37 -11.67 -1.61
N GLN A 78 -1.41 -10.42 -1.13
CA GLN A 78 -0.99 -10.06 0.22
C GLN A 78 -2.20 -10.06 1.15
N ASN A 79 -2.52 -11.21 1.74
CA ASN A 79 -3.35 -11.23 2.94
C ASN A 79 -2.64 -10.37 4.01
N PRO A 80 -3.17 -9.21 4.44
CA PRO A 80 -2.50 -8.36 5.43
C PRO A 80 -2.32 -9.11 6.76
N SER A 81 -3.27 -10.02 7.04
CA SER A 81 -3.19 -10.96 8.15
C SER A 81 -2.11 -12.02 7.99
N ALA A 82 -1.73 -12.40 6.76
CA ALA A 82 -0.61 -13.33 6.55
C ALA A 82 0.71 -12.65 6.92
N CYS A 83 0.99 -11.44 6.44
CA CYS A 83 2.26 -10.76 6.76
C CYS A 83 2.50 -10.59 8.28
N THR A 84 1.48 -10.21 9.05
CA THR A 84 1.59 -10.11 10.53
C THR A 84 1.65 -11.48 11.21
N ARG A 85 0.88 -12.47 10.73
CA ARG A 85 0.86 -13.82 11.30
C ARG A 85 2.15 -14.59 11.00
N ASP A 86 2.75 -14.34 9.83
CA ASP A 86 4.03 -14.88 9.39
C ASP A 86 5.17 -14.26 10.23
N GLY A 87 5.10 -12.96 10.52
CA GLY A 87 6.03 -12.28 11.42
C GLY A 87 6.00 -12.84 12.85
N HIS A 88 4.81 -13.02 13.42
CA HIS A 88 4.64 -13.64 14.74
C HIS A 88 5.14 -15.09 14.75
N SER A 89 4.74 -15.91 13.78
CA SER A 89 5.18 -17.31 13.67
C SER A 89 6.70 -17.42 13.55
N ARG A 90 7.32 -16.56 12.73
CA ARG A 90 8.77 -16.51 12.57
C ARG A 90 9.46 -16.09 13.86
N CYS A 91 8.95 -15.06 14.54
CA CYS A 91 9.49 -14.62 15.84
C CYS A 91 9.44 -15.74 16.89
N VAL A 92 8.31 -16.46 16.99
CA VAL A 92 8.15 -17.61 17.90
C VAL A 92 9.12 -18.74 17.53
N GLN A 93 9.26 -19.06 16.24
CA GLN A 93 10.18 -20.10 15.77
C GLN A 93 11.64 -19.77 16.11
N GLU A 94 12.06 -18.52 15.91
CA GLU A 94 13.41 -18.05 16.26
C GLU A 94 13.65 -18.10 17.77
N ALA A 95 12.66 -17.70 18.58
CA ALA A 95 12.74 -17.79 20.04
C ALA A 95 12.93 -19.24 20.50
N VAL A 96 12.17 -20.19 19.93
CA VAL A 96 12.35 -21.64 20.20
C VAL A 96 13.75 -22.11 19.80
N ASN A 97 14.25 -21.69 18.63
CA ASN A 97 15.56 -22.08 18.12
C ASN A 97 16.69 -21.62 19.05
N LEU A 98 16.66 -20.34 19.45
CA LEU A 98 17.64 -19.76 20.37
C LEU A 98 17.62 -20.42 21.75
N LEU A 99 16.42 -20.63 22.30
CA LEU A 99 16.26 -21.30 23.59
C LEU A 99 16.75 -22.74 23.52
N SER A 100 16.53 -23.46 22.43
CA SER A 100 16.99 -24.85 22.28
C SER A 100 18.50 -25.00 22.23
N GLN A 101 19.22 -23.95 21.81
CA GLN A 101 20.68 -23.92 21.73
C GLN A 101 21.35 -23.51 23.06
N CYS A 102 20.57 -23.16 24.09
CA CYS A 102 21.10 -22.76 25.39
C CYS A 102 21.69 -23.98 26.14
N PRO A 103 22.97 -23.93 26.57
CA PRO A 103 23.60 -25.05 27.28
C PRO A 103 23.13 -25.20 28.74
N VAL A 104 22.51 -24.16 29.32
CA VAL A 104 22.03 -24.14 30.70
C VAL A 104 20.50 -24.12 30.71
N GLN A 105 19.90 -25.25 31.13
CA GLN A 105 18.44 -25.44 31.16
C GLN A 105 17.91 -25.26 32.58
N THR A 106 17.64 -24.02 32.97
CA THR A 106 16.92 -23.75 34.22
C THR A 106 15.45 -24.13 34.11
N GLU A 107 14.76 -24.27 35.23
CA GLU A 107 13.31 -24.56 35.21
C GLU A 107 12.49 -23.45 34.54
N SER A 108 12.92 -22.19 34.66
CA SER A 108 12.29 -21.07 33.94
C SER A 108 12.48 -21.17 32.42
N HIS A 109 13.67 -21.59 31.97
CA HIS A 109 13.94 -21.85 30.55
C HIS A 109 13.02 -22.94 30.00
N ARG A 110 12.89 -24.07 30.69
CA ARG A 110 12.00 -25.17 30.30
C ARG A 110 10.53 -24.73 30.19
N ARG A 111 10.06 -23.90 31.13
CA ARG A 111 8.69 -23.34 31.11
C ARG A 111 8.49 -22.39 29.94
N LEU A 112 9.48 -21.56 29.64
CA LEU A 112 9.44 -20.61 28.53
C LEU A 112 9.45 -21.31 27.16
N LEU A 113 10.36 -22.28 26.97
CA LEU A 113 10.42 -23.09 25.75
C LEU A 113 9.11 -23.85 25.52
N LYS A 114 8.57 -24.46 26.58
CA LYS A 114 7.25 -25.11 26.52
C LYS A 114 6.18 -24.10 26.08
N HIS A 115 6.15 -22.90 26.64
CA HIS A 115 5.17 -21.89 26.25
C HIS A 115 5.25 -21.54 24.75
N PHE A 116 6.44 -21.26 24.21
CA PHE A 116 6.59 -20.92 22.79
C PHE A 116 6.19 -22.07 21.85
N LEU A 117 6.45 -23.32 22.22
CA LEU A 117 6.00 -24.49 21.45
C LEU A 117 4.47 -24.62 21.39
N HIS A 118 3.76 -24.24 22.45
CA HIS A 118 2.28 -24.21 22.45
C HIS A 118 1.70 -23.00 21.71
N MET A 119 2.51 -21.95 21.50
CA MET A 119 2.12 -20.74 20.77
C MET A 119 2.29 -20.88 19.25
N GLN A 120 2.90 -21.96 18.77
CA GLN A 120 2.94 -22.23 17.34
C GLN A 120 1.53 -22.62 16.85
N PRO A 121 1.03 -21.97 15.78
CA PRO A 121 -0.20 -22.42 15.15
C PRO A 121 0.01 -23.84 14.65
N TYR A 122 -0.85 -24.77 15.08
CA TYR A 122 -0.88 -26.14 14.59
C TYR A 122 -0.93 -26.09 13.07
N THR A 123 0.13 -26.54 12.39
CA THR A 123 0.08 -26.71 10.94
C THR A 123 -0.80 -27.92 10.66
N GLU A 124 -2.12 -27.73 10.69
CA GLU A 124 -3.06 -28.69 10.11
C GLU A 124 -2.82 -28.71 8.61
N ASN A 125 -1.91 -29.59 8.21
CA ASN A 125 -1.87 -30.15 6.88
C ASN A 125 -3.09 -31.07 6.76
N ASN A 126 -4.29 -30.53 6.50
CA ASN A 126 -5.36 -31.34 5.90
C ASN A 126 -6.53 -30.49 5.41
N THR A 127 -6.82 -30.66 4.12
CA THR A 127 -8.12 -30.56 3.49
C THR A 127 -9.26 -30.84 4.46
N ARG A 128 -10.01 -29.81 4.88
CA ARG A 128 -11.40 -30.01 5.35
C ARG A 128 -12.25 -28.78 5.08
N VAL A 129 -13.31 -29.06 4.35
CA VAL A 129 -14.45 -28.20 4.02
C VAL A 129 -14.97 -27.51 5.30
N PRO A 130 -15.34 -26.21 5.26
CA PRO A 130 -15.92 -25.54 6.43
C PRO A 130 -17.31 -26.12 6.75
N PRO A 131 -17.69 -26.30 8.03
CA PRO A 131 -19.07 -26.56 8.38
C PRO A 131 -19.90 -25.30 8.11
N GLN A 132 -20.90 -25.46 7.24
CA GLN A 132 -22.01 -24.52 7.08
C GLN A 132 -22.70 -24.35 8.43
N LEU A 133 -22.65 -23.15 9.02
CA LEU A 133 -23.58 -22.75 10.06
C LEU A 133 -24.54 -21.72 9.46
N ASN A 134 -25.76 -22.19 9.20
CA ASN A 134 -26.85 -21.37 8.71
C ASN A 134 -27.44 -20.48 9.83
N SER A 135 -27.93 -19.32 9.36
CA SER A 135 -29.09 -18.53 9.80
C SER A 135 -28.88 -17.26 10.63
N PRO A 136 -29.79 -16.27 10.55
CA PRO A 136 -30.86 -16.03 9.56
C PRO A 136 -30.76 -14.67 8.85
N ALA A 137 -31.40 -14.57 7.68
CA ALA A 137 -31.69 -13.31 7.03
C ALA A 137 -32.69 -12.48 7.86
N ALA A 138 -32.35 -11.22 8.11
CA ALA A 138 -33.32 -10.17 8.42
C ALA A 138 -32.80 -8.79 7.95
N GLN A 139 -33.23 -8.45 6.75
CA GLN A 139 -33.78 -7.15 6.34
C GLN A 139 -32.85 -5.93 6.27
N SER A 140 -32.82 -5.44 5.04
CA SER A 140 -32.45 -4.12 4.57
C SER A 140 -32.72 -2.96 5.54
N SER A 141 -31.71 -2.12 5.71
CA SER A 141 -31.93 -0.68 5.66
C SER A 141 -30.85 -0.08 4.80
N SER A 142 -31.15 0.05 3.51
CA SER A 142 -30.48 0.97 2.60
C SER A 142 -30.39 2.33 3.28
N LYS A 143 -29.18 2.75 3.61
CA LYS A 143 -28.84 4.15 3.66
C LYS A 143 -27.66 4.27 2.72
N GLU A 144 -27.97 4.78 1.52
CA GLU A 144 -26.99 5.33 0.59
C GLU A 144 -25.91 6.03 1.41
N GLN A 145 -24.75 5.41 1.52
CA GLN A 145 -23.53 6.19 1.68
C GLN A 145 -23.39 6.91 0.35
N THR A 146 -24.03 8.08 0.30
CA THR A 146 -23.70 9.12 -0.65
C THR A 146 -22.19 9.09 -0.80
N LEU A 147 -21.76 8.84 -2.03
CA LEU A 147 -20.41 9.05 -2.53
C LEU A 147 -20.09 10.55 -2.41
N GLU A 148 -20.01 11.05 -1.18
CA GLU A 148 -19.64 12.40 -0.78
C GLU A 148 -18.11 12.58 -0.84
N LEU A 149 -17.44 11.91 -1.78
CA LEU A 149 -15.98 11.94 -1.89
C LEU A 149 -15.47 12.61 -3.17
N TRP A 150 -16.29 13.42 -3.80
CA TRP A 150 -15.82 14.40 -4.77
C TRP A 150 -16.52 15.73 -4.53
N ARG A 151 -15.80 16.67 -3.92
CA ARG A 151 -16.14 18.10 -4.01
C ARG A 151 -15.28 18.70 -5.11
N PRO A 152 -15.88 19.15 -6.23
CA PRO A 152 -15.19 20.02 -7.17
C PRO A 152 -14.75 21.28 -6.41
N TRP A 153 -13.51 21.72 -6.64
CA TRP A 153 -13.01 23.01 -6.16
C TRP A 153 -13.67 24.17 -6.92
#